data_AF-A0A3B9GIS9-F1
#
_entry.id   AF-A0A3B9GIS9-F1
#
_cell.length_a   1.000
_cell.length_b   1.000
_cell.length_c   1.000
_cell.angle_alpha   90.00
_cell.angle_beta   90.00
_cell.angle_gamma   90.00
#
_symmetry.space_group_name_H-M   'P 1'
#
loop_
_entity.id
_entity.type
_entity.pdbx_description
1 polymer ?
#
loop_
_entity_poly.entity_id
_entity_poly.type
_entity_poly.pdbx_seq_one_letter_code
_entity_poly.pdbx_strand_id
1 'polypeptide(L)'
;MTRKQFAAVFLFMLLSTWSWADALRTVVAETVTLDPAQPEGKTVVLRYNEAVGILVPEEALFMEGVELELRIPRELQGSESSIAWSIYTAVVPVPGAGYDYSGGLLSNQILPSRVSMTLRIPMVSTHSMRSSPFYSLLPAIVGPKRYPLMFKLSPVGKGLSPAMEAAEFRLIVRPVLSDEGGIRLVFDSAQDDLDFNLYLDDKKLDATASIIVAKKGLRTLRVGAPGYKEEVLSIAVEAGKISRVALSLVPDAPRLIVYAPQGASM
;
A
#
# COMPACT_ATOMS: atom_id res chain seq x y z
N MET A 1 -37.80 -8.89 39.43
CA MET A 1 -36.43 -8.37 39.24
C MET A 1 -36.45 -6.87 39.48
N THR A 2 -35.72 -6.35 40.47
CA THR A 2 -35.74 -4.92 40.79
C THR A 2 -34.92 -4.12 39.77
N ARG A 3 -35.23 -2.83 39.57
CA ARG A 3 -34.56 -1.94 38.59
C ARG A 3 -33.02 -1.92 38.74
N LYS A 4 -32.52 -2.17 39.97
CA LYS A 4 -31.09 -2.32 40.28
C LYS A 4 -30.48 -3.63 39.76
N GLN A 5 -31.23 -4.73 39.76
CA GLN A 5 -30.79 -6.01 39.19
C GLN A 5 -30.72 -5.95 37.66
N PHE A 6 -31.63 -5.22 37.01
CA PHE A 6 -31.59 -5.03 35.56
C PHE A 6 -30.39 -4.18 35.14
N ALA A 7 -30.08 -3.11 35.87
CA ALA A 7 -28.90 -2.28 35.63
C ALA A 7 -27.58 -3.06 35.85
N ALA A 8 -27.52 -3.93 36.87
CA ALA A 8 -26.34 -4.75 37.13
C ALA A 8 -26.09 -5.79 36.02
N VAL A 9 -27.14 -6.43 35.50
CA VAL A 9 -27.03 -7.38 34.37
C VAL A 9 -26.61 -6.66 33.09
N PHE A 10 -27.15 -5.46 32.84
CA PHE A 10 -26.76 -4.65 31.67
C PHE A 10 -25.30 -4.19 31.74
N LEU A 11 -24.83 -3.80 32.93
CA LEU A 11 -23.42 -3.42 33.16
C LEU A 11 -22.46 -4.61 33.01
N PHE A 12 -22.87 -5.82 33.42
CA PHE A 12 -22.05 -7.03 33.28
C PHE A 12 -21.95 -7.51 31.82
N MET A 13 -23.01 -7.34 31.01
CA MET A 13 -22.98 -7.60 29.57
C MET A 13 -22.12 -6.58 28.80
N LEU A 14 -22.04 -5.33 29.27
CA LEU A 14 -21.19 -4.29 28.66
C LEU A 14 -19.69 -4.51 28.94
N LEU A 15 -19.34 -5.22 30.02
CA LEU A 15 -17.95 -5.51 30.40
C LEU A 15 -17.37 -6.77 29.73
N SER A 16 -18.19 -7.58 29.04
CA SER A 16 -17.78 -8.87 28.47
C SER A 16 -17.43 -8.83 26.99
N THR A 17 -17.39 -7.66 26.36
CA THR A 17 -16.99 -7.51 24.94
C THR A 17 -15.52 -7.15 24.76
N TRP A 18 -14.63 -7.77 25.54
CA TRP A 18 -13.20 -7.74 25.21
C TRP A 18 -12.96 -8.84 24.18
N SER A 19 -12.72 -8.47 22.92
CA SER A 19 -12.27 -9.43 21.91
C SER A 19 -10.88 -9.91 22.29
N TRP A 20 -10.73 -11.19 22.61
CA TRP A 20 -9.44 -11.77 22.91
C TRP A 20 -8.62 -11.84 21.61
N ALA A 21 -7.41 -11.28 21.64
CA ALA A 21 -6.43 -11.52 20.59
C ALA A 21 -5.99 -12.99 20.69
N ASP A 22 -5.82 -13.64 19.54
CA ASP A 22 -5.34 -15.02 19.48
C ASP A 22 -3.85 -15.04 19.83
N ALA A 23 -3.47 -15.88 20.79
CA ALA A 23 -2.08 -16.14 21.10
C ALA A 23 -1.51 -17.11 20.05
N LEU A 24 -0.36 -16.78 19.49
CA LEU A 24 0.32 -17.59 18.50
C LEU A 24 1.80 -17.69 18.84
N ARG A 25 2.34 -18.91 18.73
CA ARG A 25 3.78 -19.16 18.90
C ARG A 25 4.34 -19.70 17.59
N THR A 26 5.30 -18.99 16.99
CA THR A 26 5.85 -19.34 15.68
C THR A 26 7.20 -18.69 15.44
N VAL A 27 7.97 -19.26 14.52
CA VAL A 27 9.18 -18.65 13.99
C VAL A 27 8.80 -17.73 12.84
N VAL A 28 9.28 -16.49 12.86
CA VAL A 28 9.13 -15.56 11.74
C VAL A 28 10.35 -15.72 10.83
N ALA A 29 10.14 -16.27 9.64
CA ALA A 29 11.20 -16.48 8.65
C ALA A 29 11.78 -15.15 8.17
N GLU A 30 10.91 -14.19 7.87
CA GLU A 30 11.32 -12.84 7.54
C GLU A 30 10.18 -11.85 7.80
N THR A 31 10.55 -10.59 7.97
CA THR A 31 9.65 -9.47 8.10
C THR A 31 9.83 -8.53 6.90
N VAL A 32 8.76 -8.34 6.13
CA VAL A 32 8.74 -7.55 4.89
C VAL A 32 8.07 -6.21 5.16
N THR A 33 8.78 -5.11 4.93
CA THR A 33 8.19 -3.78 4.82
C THR A 33 7.88 -3.51 3.35
N LEU A 34 6.61 -3.22 3.05
CA LEU A 34 6.18 -2.89 1.71
C LEU A 34 6.69 -1.52 1.27
N ASP A 35 7.05 -1.41 0.01
CA ASP A 35 7.49 -0.17 -0.62
C ASP A 35 6.67 0.06 -1.90
N PRO A 36 5.82 1.10 -1.97
CA PRO A 36 5.11 1.46 -3.21
C PRO A 36 6.03 1.68 -4.42
N ALA A 37 7.30 2.05 -4.20
CA ALA A 37 8.27 2.26 -5.26
C ALA A 37 8.80 0.94 -5.86
N GLN A 38 8.58 -0.20 -5.21
CA GLN A 38 8.99 -1.55 -5.62
C GLN A 38 7.76 -2.45 -5.81
N PRO A 39 6.96 -2.24 -6.88
CA PRO A 39 5.70 -2.96 -7.10
C PRO A 39 5.86 -4.47 -7.32
N GLU A 40 7.05 -4.94 -7.72
CA GLU A 40 7.40 -6.35 -7.82
C GLU A 40 7.38 -7.08 -6.48
N GLY A 41 7.53 -6.33 -5.39
CA GLY A 41 7.54 -6.82 -4.02
C GLY A 41 8.77 -7.65 -3.66
N LYS A 42 8.65 -8.41 -2.56
CA LYS A 42 9.75 -9.22 -2.02
C LYS A 42 9.36 -10.69 -1.94
N THR A 43 10.29 -11.57 -2.31
CA THR A 43 10.13 -13.02 -2.16
C THR A 43 10.78 -13.48 -0.87
N VAL A 44 10.01 -14.19 -0.05
CA VAL A 44 10.45 -14.80 1.20
C VAL A 44 10.34 -16.31 1.08
N VAL A 45 11.36 -17.03 1.56
CA VAL A 45 11.33 -18.48 1.69
C VAL A 45 10.90 -18.82 3.11
N LEU A 46 9.94 -19.74 3.25
CA LEU A 46 9.42 -20.19 4.54
C LEU A 46 9.08 -21.68 4.52
N ARG A 47 9.08 -22.31 5.69
CA ARG A 47 8.66 -23.70 5.90
C ARG A 47 7.22 -23.79 6.40
N TYR A 48 6.72 -25.02 6.46
CA TYR A 48 5.32 -25.34 6.73
C TYR A 48 4.77 -24.91 8.10
N ASN A 49 5.62 -24.51 9.06
CA ASN A 49 5.24 -24.04 10.40
C ASN A 49 5.84 -22.68 10.76
N GLU A 50 6.23 -21.92 9.74
CA GLU A 50 6.81 -20.59 9.88
C GLU A 50 5.83 -19.51 9.44
N ALA A 51 6.16 -18.28 9.79
CA ALA A 51 5.39 -17.11 9.45
C ALA A 51 6.23 -16.03 8.76
N VAL A 52 5.55 -15.13 8.06
CA VAL A 52 6.13 -13.93 7.46
C VAL A 52 5.39 -12.73 8.01
N GLY A 53 6.14 -11.79 8.58
CA GLY A 53 5.63 -10.50 9.02
C GLY A 53 5.49 -9.54 7.85
N ILE A 54 4.43 -8.76 7.80
CA ILE A 54 4.18 -7.79 6.73
C ILE A 54 3.88 -6.44 7.37
N LEU A 55 4.72 -5.45 7.09
CA LEU A 55 4.53 -4.06 7.48
C LEU A 55 4.16 -3.20 6.27
N VAL A 56 3.39 -2.16 6.56
CA VAL A 56 3.04 -1.09 5.62
C VAL A 56 3.69 0.20 6.13
N PRO A 57 4.22 1.05 5.24
CA PRO A 57 4.78 2.34 5.61
C PRO A 57 3.70 3.26 6.19
N GLU A 58 4.06 4.18 7.08
CA GLU A 58 3.11 5.14 7.67
C GLU A 58 2.38 5.97 6.60
N GLU A 59 3.09 6.31 5.52
CA GLU A 59 2.57 7.00 4.34
C GLU A 59 2.44 6.04 3.16
N ALA A 60 1.36 5.28 3.11
CA ALA A 60 1.07 4.35 2.02
C ALA A 60 0.27 5.02 0.88
N LEU A 61 0.74 6.17 0.39
CA LEU A 61 0.06 6.91 -0.68
C LEU A 61 -0.11 6.02 -1.92
N PHE A 62 -1.31 6.03 -2.51
CA PHE A 62 -1.69 5.20 -3.67
C PHE A 62 -1.71 3.69 -3.43
N MET A 63 -1.41 3.18 -2.23
CA MET A 63 -1.53 1.75 -1.94
C MET A 63 -2.98 1.42 -1.56
N GLU A 64 -3.60 0.50 -2.29
CA GLU A 64 -4.97 0.05 -2.04
C GLU A 64 -5.04 -1.26 -1.26
N GLY A 65 -3.93 -2.01 -1.18
CA GLY A 65 -3.89 -3.29 -0.50
C GLY A 65 -2.56 -4.02 -0.61
N VAL A 66 -2.57 -5.29 -0.21
CA VAL A 66 -1.41 -6.19 -0.23
C VAL A 66 -1.77 -7.44 -1.03
N GLU A 67 -0.85 -7.90 -1.87
CA GLU A 67 -0.93 -9.18 -2.58
C GLU A 67 0.07 -10.17 -2.01
N LEU A 68 -0.39 -11.39 -1.77
CA LEU A 68 0.41 -12.51 -1.28
C LEU A 68 0.30 -13.66 -2.28
N GLU A 69 1.38 -13.96 -2.99
CA GLU A 69 1.47 -15.12 -3.87
C GLU A 69 2.30 -16.22 -3.19
N LEU A 70 1.67 -17.32 -2.80
CA LEU A 70 2.36 -18.48 -2.24
C LEU A 70 2.55 -19.54 -3.32
N ARG A 71 3.81 -19.83 -3.65
CA ARG A 71 4.17 -20.98 -4.50
C ARG A 71 4.33 -22.22 -3.63
N ILE A 72 3.60 -23.26 -4.01
CA ILE A 72 3.53 -24.52 -3.27
C ILE A 72 4.60 -25.48 -3.83
N PRO A 73 5.49 -26.02 -2.98
CA PRO A 73 6.54 -26.94 -3.39
C PRO A 73 5.95 -28.26 -3.92
N ARG A 74 6.70 -28.95 -4.80
CA ARG A 74 6.22 -30.17 -5.47
C ARG A 74 6.02 -31.32 -4.49
N GLU A 75 6.79 -31.30 -3.41
CA GLU A 75 6.78 -32.26 -2.31
C GLU A 75 5.42 -32.33 -1.60
N LEU A 76 4.59 -31.28 -1.72
CA LEU A 76 3.24 -31.23 -1.15
C LEU A 76 2.14 -31.56 -2.15
N GLN A 77 2.46 -31.87 -3.41
CA GLN A 77 1.44 -32.17 -4.41
C GLN A 77 0.63 -33.42 -4.02
N GLY A 78 -0.70 -33.27 -3.97
CA GLY A 78 -1.61 -34.33 -3.51
C GLY A 78 -1.71 -34.47 -1.99
N SER A 79 -1.02 -33.61 -1.22
CA SER A 79 -1.10 -33.53 0.24
C SER A 79 -1.12 -32.07 0.71
N GLU A 80 -1.57 -31.15 -0.14
CA GLU A 80 -1.68 -29.73 0.19
C GLU A 80 -2.64 -29.52 1.36
N SER A 81 -3.65 -30.39 1.46
CA SER A 81 -4.63 -30.33 2.53
C SER A 81 -4.08 -30.58 3.93
N SER A 82 -2.84 -31.07 4.03
CA SER A 82 -2.12 -31.25 5.28
C SER A 82 -1.50 -29.96 5.82
N ILE A 83 -1.64 -28.83 5.12
CA ILE A 83 -1.15 -27.52 5.55
C ILE A 83 -2.28 -26.50 5.46
N ALA A 84 -2.39 -25.63 6.46
CA ALA A 84 -3.22 -24.44 6.43
C ALA A 84 -2.37 -23.17 6.36
N TRP A 85 -2.94 -22.15 5.74
CA TRP A 85 -2.46 -20.79 5.81
C TRP A 85 -3.42 -19.97 6.69
N SER A 86 -2.84 -19.05 7.45
CA SER A 86 -3.59 -18.12 8.28
C SER A 86 -3.04 -16.71 8.12
N ILE A 87 -3.92 -15.72 8.18
CA ILE A 87 -3.54 -14.31 8.22
C ILE A 87 -4.00 -13.73 9.55
N TYR A 88 -3.07 -13.15 10.30
CA TYR A 88 -3.34 -12.42 11.54
C TYR A 88 -3.13 -10.93 11.32
N THR A 89 -3.87 -10.13 12.07
CA THR A 89 -3.86 -8.66 12.02
C THR A 89 -3.50 -8.09 13.39
N ALA A 90 -3.01 -6.85 13.41
CA ALA A 90 -2.60 -6.12 14.60
C ALA A 90 -1.66 -6.97 15.48
N VAL A 91 -0.67 -7.60 14.86
CA VAL A 91 0.19 -8.56 15.55
C VAL A 91 1.18 -7.85 16.47
N VAL A 92 1.24 -8.29 17.72
CA VAL A 92 2.10 -7.74 18.76
C VAL A 92 2.86 -8.88 19.47
N PRO A 93 4.18 -8.77 19.70
CA PRO A 93 5.06 -7.68 19.27
C PRO A 93 5.23 -7.64 17.75
N VAL A 94 5.94 -6.62 17.25
CA VAL A 94 6.26 -6.54 15.81
C VAL A 94 6.94 -7.85 15.36
N PRO A 95 6.50 -8.47 14.25
CA PRO A 95 7.07 -9.73 13.76
C PRO A 95 8.59 -9.69 13.65
N GLY A 96 9.26 -10.70 14.17
CA GLY A 96 10.73 -10.83 14.20
C GLY A 96 11.36 -10.56 15.57
N ALA A 97 10.61 -10.02 16.55
CA ALA A 97 11.12 -9.73 17.89
C ALA A 97 11.21 -10.95 18.83
N GLY A 98 10.68 -12.12 18.43
CA GLY A 98 10.67 -13.33 19.26
C GLY A 98 9.85 -14.47 18.67
N TYR A 99 9.26 -15.28 19.54
CA TYR A 99 8.45 -16.45 19.13
C TYR A 99 6.99 -16.38 19.57
N ASP A 100 6.68 -15.60 20.62
CA ASP A 100 5.34 -15.49 21.18
C ASP A 100 4.71 -14.17 20.71
N TYR A 101 3.57 -14.27 20.05
CA TYR A 101 2.84 -13.16 19.47
C TYR A 101 1.35 -13.26 19.82
N SER A 102 0.65 -12.15 19.64
CA SER A 102 -0.80 -12.05 19.76
C SER A 102 -1.35 -11.24 18.60
N GLY A 103 -2.54 -11.58 18.08
CA GLY A 103 -3.17 -10.84 16.99
C GLY A 103 -4.58 -11.31 16.72
N GLY A 104 -5.34 -10.56 15.90
CA GLY A 104 -6.68 -10.97 15.48
C GLY A 104 -6.63 -11.83 14.22
N LEU A 105 -7.14 -13.05 14.26
CA LEU A 105 -7.27 -13.90 13.08
C LEU A 105 -8.22 -13.26 12.04
N LEU A 106 -7.69 -13.03 10.83
CA LEU A 106 -8.44 -12.49 9.69
C LEU A 106 -9.05 -13.60 8.84
N SER A 107 -8.25 -14.62 8.54
CA SER A 107 -8.64 -15.75 7.70
C SER A 107 -7.77 -16.95 8.02
N ASN A 108 -8.36 -18.15 7.98
CA ASN A 108 -7.66 -19.42 8.12
C ASN A 108 -8.28 -20.42 7.15
N GLN A 109 -7.49 -20.98 6.24
CA GLN A 109 -7.94 -21.99 5.30
C GLN A 109 -6.83 -22.99 4.99
N ILE A 110 -7.24 -24.16 4.50
CA ILE A 110 -6.35 -25.20 4.03
C ILE A 110 -5.75 -24.78 2.67
N LEU A 111 -4.50 -25.19 2.35
CA LEU A 111 -3.93 -24.95 1.02
C LEU A 111 -4.78 -25.65 -0.06
N PRO A 112 -5.04 -24.97 -1.20
CA PRO A 112 -5.72 -25.59 -2.32
C PRO A 112 -4.79 -26.57 -3.06
N SER A 113 -5.35 -27.57 -3.73
CA SER A 113 -4.60 -28.48 -4.62
C SER A 113 -4.22 -27.79 -5.94
N ARG A 114 -3.27 -26.86 -5.86
CA ARG A 114 -2.71 -26.07 -6.98
C ARG A 114 -1.23 -25.79 -6.71
N VAL A 115 -0.49 -25.41 -7.75
CA VAL A 115 0.95 -25.07 -7.63
C VAL A 115 1.23 -23.68 -7.04
N SER A 116 0.21 -22.82 -7.02
CA SER A 116 0.29 -21.48 -6.46
C SER A 116 -1.09 -21.01 -6.01
N MET A 117 -1.13 -20.13 -5.01
CA MET A 117 -2.29 -19.33 -4.68
C MET A 117 -1.91 -17.86 -4.56
N THR A 118 -2.83 -16.98 -4.94
CA THR A 118 -2.68 -15.54 -4.77
C THR A 118 -3.83 -15.02 -3.92
N LEU A 119 -3.51 -14.29 -2.86
CA LEU A 119 -4.47 -13.61 -1.99
C LEU A 119 -4.30 -12.10 -2.16
N ARG A 120 -5.40 -11.35 -2.18
CA ARG A 120 -5.38 -9.89 -2.07
C ARG A 120 -6.14 -9.42 -0.84
N ILE A 121 -5.52 -8.51 -0.11
CA ILE A 121 -6.03 -7.97 1.15
C ILE A 121 -6.24 -6.47 0.94
N PRO A 122 -7.49 -5.99 0.87
CA PRO A 122 -7.78 -4.57 0.78
C PRO A 122 -7.33 -3.79 1.99
N MET A 123 -6.79 -2.59 1.78
CA MET A 123 -6.42 -1.65 2.84
C MET A 123 -7.36 -0.45 2.94
N VAL A 124 -8.02 -0.10 1.83
CA VAL A 124 -8.98 1.02 1.74
C VAL A 124 -10.31 0.53 1.20
N SER A 125 -11.42 1.15 1.61
CA SER A 125 -12.77 0.77 1.17
C SER A 125 -13.07 1.11 -0.28
N THR A 126 -12.39 2.12 -0.83
CA THR A 126 -12.58 2.62 -2.20
C THR A 126 -11.66 1.95 -3.21
N HIS A 127 -11.13 0.76 -2.90
CA HIS A 127 -10.18 0.06 -3.74
C HIS A 127 -10.76 -0.32 -5.11
N SER A 128 -9.90 -0.43 -6.12
CA SER A 128 -10.26 -0.85 -7.47
C SER A 128 -10.24 -2.37 -7.69
N MET A 129 -9.76 -3.15 -6.71
CA MET A 129 -9.65 -4.62 -6.79
C MET A 129 -11.01 -5.30 -7.02
N ARG A 130 -11.04 -6.26 -7.93
CA ARG A 130 -12.24 -7.03 -8.31
C ARG A 130 -12.02 -8.51 -8.10
N SER A 131 -13.06 -9.28 -7.80
CA SER A 131 -12.92 -10.74 -7.76
C SER A 131 -12.42 -11.26 -9.11
N SER A 132 -11.49 -12.22 -9.08
CA SER A 132 -10.85 -12.79 -10.27
C SER A 132 -10.56 -14.27 -10.06
N PRO A 133 -10.56 -15.11 -11.11
CA PRO A 133 -10.11 -16.50 -11.00
C PRO A 133 -8.63 -16.64 -10.61
N PHE A 134 -7.83 -15.59 -10.76
CA PHE A 134 -6.38 -15.63 -10.54
C PHE A 134 -5.95 -15.28 -9.11
N TYR A 135 -6.84 -14.71 -8.31
CA TYR A 135 -6.57 -14.41 -6.90
C TYR A 135 -7.85 -14.43 -6.05
N SER A 136 -7.71 -14.80 -4.79
CA SER A 136 -8.78 -14.67 -3.80
C SER A 136 -8.70 -13.30 -3.15
N LEU A 137 -9.76 -12.49 -3.33
CA LEU A 137 -9.92 -11.23 -2.63
C LEU A 137 -10.51 -11.51 -1.24
N LEU A 138 -9.80 -11.14 -0.17
CA LEU A 138 -10.36 -11.25 1.17
C LEU A 138 -11.47 -10.20 1.36
N PRO A 139 -12.62 -10.57 1.93
CA PRO A 139 -13.77 -9.67 2.05
C PRO A 139 -13.59 -8.58 3.10
N ALA A 140 -12.52 -8.64 3.90
CA ALA A 140 -12.26 -7.72 5.00
C ALA A 140 -11.23 -6.66 4.59
N ILE A 141 -11.54 -5.40 4.90
CA ILE A 141 -10.64 -4.27 4.73
C ILE A 141 -9.73 -4.16 5.97
N VAL A 142 -8.43 -4.19 5.75
CA VAL A 142 -7.37 -4.08 6.76
C VAL A 142 -6.72 -2.71 6.64
N GLY A 143 -7.26 -1.71 7.32
CA GLY A 143 -6.66 -0.38 7.36
C GLY A 143 -5.29 -0.35 8.07
N PRO A 144 -4.51 0.75 7.95
CA PRO A 144 -3.15 0.86 8.49
C PRO A 144 -3.01 0.52 9.98
N LYS A 145 -4.02 0.82 10.81
CA LYS A 145 -4.03 0.53 12.25
C LYS A 145 -4.10 -0.97 12.59
N ARG A 146 -4.40 -1.83 11.62
CA ARG A 146 -4.47 -3.28 11.78
C ARG A 146 -3.20 -3.99 11.30
N TYR A 147 -2.15 -3.23 11.01
CA TYR A 147 -0.80 -3.74 10.78
C TYR A 147 0.00 -3.78 12.10
N PRO A 148 1.04 -4.61 12.20
CA PRO A 148 1.54 -5.52 11.17
C PRO A 148 0.61 -6.72 10.93
N LEU A 149 0.64 -7.22 9.70
CA LEU A 149 0.03 -8.50 9.35
C LEU A 149 1.04 -9.63 9.57
N MET A 150 0.52 -10.84 9.77
CA MET A 150 1.33 -12.06 9.78
C MET A 150 0.67 -13.13 8.91
N PHE A 151 1.38 -13.59 7.89
CA PHE A 151 1.01 -14.78 7.13
C PHE A 151 1.71 -15.99 7.73
N LYS A 152 0.96 -17.02 8.15
CA LYS A 152 1.51 -18.21 8.82
C LYS A 152 1.09 -19.48 8.11
N LEU A 153 2.04 -20.39 7.91
CA LEU A 153 1.74 -21.78 7.57
C LEU A 153 1.66 -22.62 8.83
N SER A 154 0.74 -23.59 8.85
CA SER A 154 0.57 -24.52 9.96
C SER A 154 0.26 -25.92 9.44
N PRO A 155 0.83 -26.99 10.03
CA PRO A 155 0.41 -28.35 9.71
C PRO A 155 -1.04 -28.60 10.17
N VAL A 156 -1.77 -29.38 9.40
CA VAL A 156 -3.15 -29.81 9.64
C VAL A 156 -3.23 -31.32 9.48
N GLY A 157 -3.65 -32.04 10.51
CA GLY A 157 -3.89 -33.48 10.44
C GLY A 157 -2.66 -34.35 10.75
N LYS A 158 -2.59 -35.53 10.11
CA LYS A 158 -1.56 -36.55 10.39
C LYS A 158 -0.20 -36.09 9.83
N GLY A 159 0.86 -36.36 10.58
CA GLY A 159 2.21 -35.83 10.38
C GLY A 159 2.71 -35.87 8.93
N LEU A 160 3.60 -34.92 8.62
CA LEU A 160 4.16 -34.73 7.29
C LEU A 160 5.29 -35.74 7.05
N SER A 161 5.52 -36.10 5.79
CA SER A 161 6.72 -36.89 5.45
C SER A 161 7.98 -36.04 5.62
N PRO A 162 9.17 -36.64 5.83
CA PRO A 162 10.42 -35.88 5.96
C PRO A 162 10.70 -34.95 4.77
N ALA A 163 10.31 -35.35 3.55
CA ALA A 163 10.44 -34.52 2.36
C ALA A 163 9.53 -33.28 2.40
N MET A 164 8.31 -33.44 2.94
CA MET A 164 7.34 -32.35 3.10
C MET A 164 7.76 -31.39 4.22
N GLU A 165 8.37 -31.90 5.30
CA GLU A 165 8.87 -31.07 6.40
C GLU A 165 10.06 -30.18 5.99
N ALA A 166 10.91 -30.70 5.10
CA ALA A 166 12.06 -29.99 4.54
C ALA A 166 11.69 -29.09 3.35
N ALA A 167 10.44 -29.15 2.86
CA ALA A 167 10.01 -28.41 1.69
C ALA A 167 9.95 -26.89 1.95
N GLU A 168 10.37 -26.13 0.94
CA GLU A 168 10.43 -24.68 1.00
C GLU A 168 9.31 -24.06 0.15
N PHE A 169 8.46 -23.28 0.81
CA PHE A 169 7.50 -22.43 0.15
C PHE A 169 8.15 -21.12 -0.27
N ARG A 170 7.64 -20.50 -1.32
CA ARG A 170 8.02 -19.13 -1.69
C ARG A 170 6.80 -18.23 -1.60
N LEU A 171 6.82 -17.30 -0.65
CA LEU A 171 5.80 -16.27 -0.50
C LEU A 171 6.31 -14.97 -1.13
N ILE A 172 5.58 -14.46 -2.11
CA ILE A 172 5.87 -13.17 -2.74
C ILE A 172 4.87 -12.17 -2.19
N VAL A 173 5.39 -11.12 -1.55
CA VAL A 173 4.61 -10.08 -0.88
C VAL A 173 4.74 -8.79 -1.68
N ARG A 174 3.64 -8.29 -2.26
CA ARG A 174 3.62 -7.10 -3.13
C ARG A 174 2.62 -6.06 -2.65
N PRO A 175 2.90 -4.76 -2.85
CA PRO A 175 1.87 -3.74 -2.70
C PRO A 175 0.90 -3.82 -3.89
N VAL A 176 -0.38 -3.59 -3.63
CA VAL A 176 -1.39 -3.35 -4.67
C VAL A 176 -1.59 -1.84 -4.76
N LEU A 177 -1.26 -1.26 -5.92
CA LEU A 177 -1.34 0.17 -6.18
C LEU A 177 -2.66 0.53 -6.87
N SER A 178 -3.18 1.73 -6.57
CA SER A 178 -4.30 2.33 -7.31
C SER A 178 -3.88 2.65 -8.75
N ASP A 179 -4.86 2.99 -9.58
CA ASP A 179 -4.60 3.53 -10.92
C ASP A 179 -4.18 5.00 -10.90
N GLU A 180 -3.77 5.54 -9.75
CA GLU A 180 -3.41 6.94 -9.54
C GLU A 180 -1.92 7.10 -9.24
N GLY A 181 -1.41 8.29 -9.55
CA GLY A 181 -0.08 8.74 -9.20
C GLY A 181 -0.09 10.20 -8.77
N GLY A 182 1.06 10.69 -8.34
CA GLY A 182 1.25 12.05 -7.87
C GLY A 182 2.11 12.87 -8.84
N ILE A 183 1.81 14.15 -8.95
CA ILE A 183 2.69 15.15 -9.56
C ILE A 183 3.09 16.12 -8.47
N ARG A 184 4.40 16.31 -8.27
CA ARG A 184 4.96 17.34 -7.40
C ARG A 184 5.65 18.38 -8.24
N LEU A 185 5.13 19.60 -8.18
CA LEU A 185 5.75 20.75 -8.83
C LEU A 185 6.92 21.24 -7.97
N VAL A 186 8.02 21.58 -8.64
CA VAL A 186 9.19 22.20 -8.02
C VAL A 186 9.47 23.47 -8.83
N PHE A 187 9.30 24.62 -8.19
CA PHE A 187 9.61 25.90 -8.80
C PHE A 187 11.06 26.28 -8.50
N ASP A 188 11.60 27.19 -9.32
CA ASP A 188 12.83 27.87 -8.96
C ASP A 188 12.57 28.79 -7.75
N SER A 189 13.53 28.87 -6.84
CA SER A 189 13.46 29.66 -5.60
C SER A 189 13.06 31.13 -5.78
N ALA A 190 13.34 31.72 -6.94
CA ALA A 190 12.92 33.09 -7.30
C ALA A 190 11.43 33.21 -7.69
N GLN A 191 10.73 32.08 -7.82
CA GLN A 191 9.36 31.95 -8.33
C GLN A 191 8.41 31.25 -7.34
N ASP A 192 8.89 30.90 -6.13
CA ASP A 192 8.12 30.16 -5.12
C ASP A 192 6.89 30.93 -4.60
N ASP A 193 6.94 32.27 -4.57
CA ASP A 193 5.86 33.14 -4.07
C ASP A 193 4.90 33.65 -5.17
N LEU A 194 5.00 33.12 -6.40
CA LEU A 194 4.11 33.54 -7.48
C LEU A 194 2.68 33.02 -7.26
N ASP A 195 1.69 33.86 -7.54
CA ASP A 195 0.29 33.41 -7.65
C ASP A 195 0.10 32.75 -9.02
N PHE A 196 0.03 31.42 -9.04
CA PHE A 196 -0.09 30.62 -10.25
C PHE A 196 -1.47 29.99 -10.38
N ASN A 197 -1.96 29.94 -11.62
CA ASN A 197 -3.11 29.14 -11.99
C ASN A 197 -2.62 27.82 -12.57
N LEU A 198 -3.11 26.73 -12.00
CA LEU A 198 -2.78 25.39 -12.43
C LEU A 198 -3.98 24.72 -13.08
N TYR A 199 -3.76 24.07 -14.21
CA TYR A 199 -4.76 23.23 -14.86
C TYR A 199 -4.15 21.87 -15.19
N LEU A 200 -4.91 20.81 -14.95
CA LEU A 200 -4.59 19.45 -15.38
C LEU A 200 -5.73 18.94 -16.26
N ASP A 201 -5.41 18.58 -17.49
CA ASP A 201 -6.40 18.21 -18.52
C ASP A 201 -7.55 19.23 -18.60
N ASP A 202 -7.19 20.52 -18.70
CA ASP A 202 -8.09 21.69 -18.73
C ASP A 202 -8.95 21.93 -17.48
N LYS A 203 -8.80 21.12 -16.43
CA LYS A 203 -9.49 21.34 -15.15
C LYS A 203 -8.61 22.16 -14.22
N LYS A 204 -9.16 23.28 -13.73
CA LYS A 204 -8.49 24.13 -12.75
C LYS A 204 -8.27 23.35 -11.45
N LEU A 205 -7.03 23.39 -10.95
CA LEU A 205 -6.63 22.80 -9.69
C LEU A 205 -6.44 23.87 -8.63
N ASP A 206 -6.51 23.45 -7.37
CA ASP A 206 -6.16 24.31 -6.25
C ASP A 206 -4.63 24.41 -6.13
N ALA A 207 -4.11 25.64 -6.19
CA ALA A 207 -2.69 25.93 -6.19
C ALA A 207 -1.98 25.57 -4.87
N THR A 208 -2.76 25.32 -3.79
CA THR A 208 -2.21 24.98 -2.46
C THR A 208 -1.89 23.49 -2.27
N ALA A 209 -2.23 22.62 -3.23
CA ALA A 209 -1.96 21.18 -3.09
C ALA A 209 -0.46 20.86 -3.27
N SER A 210 0.18 20.28 -2.25
CA SER A 210 1.59 19.87 -2.29
C SER A 210 1.87 18.70 -3.25
N ILE A 211 0.84 17.91 -3.56
CA ILE A 211 0.85 16.81 -4.53
C ILE A 211 -0.49 16.83 -5.28
N ILE A 212 -0.41 16.85 -6.61
CA ILE A 212 -1.57 16.73 -7.48
C ILE A 212 -1.78 15.24 -7.76
N VAL A 213 -2.90 14.69 -7.31
CA VAL A 213 -3.25 13.29 -7.58
C VAL A 213 -3.99 13.19 -8.90
N ALA A 214 -3.55 12.28 -9.76
CA ALA A 214 -4.15 12.07 -11.07
C ALA A 214 -4.13 10.60 -11.46
N LYS A 215 -5.08 10.18 -12.29
CA LYS A 215 -5.08 8.85 -12.89
C LYS A 215 -3.87 8.66 -13.81
N LYS A 216 -3.31 7.46 -13.79
CA LYS A 216 -2.21 7.03 -14.65
C LYS A 216 -2.48 7.33 -16.12
N GLY A 217 -1.42 7.62 -16.86
CA GLY A 217 -1.45 7.97 -18.27
C GLY A 217 -0.77 9.31 -18.56
N LEU A 218 -0.75 9.69 -19.84
CA LEU A 218 -0.24 10.97 -20.27
C LEU A 218 -1.26 12.06 -19.92
N ARG A 219 -0.81 13.11 -19.23
CA ARG A 219 -1.62 14.23 -18.77
C ARG A 219 -1.04 15.54 -19.27
N THR A 220 -1.89 16.53 -19.50
CA THR A 220 -1.45 17.88 -19.87
C THR A 220 -1.54 18.80 -18.68
N LEU A 221 -0.39 19.30 -18.22
CA LEU A 221 -0.28 20.30 -17.18
C LEU A 221 -0.09 21.67 -17.81
N ARG A 222 -0.89 22.64 -17.38
CA ARG A 222 -0.79 24.01 -17.83
C ARG A 222 -0.65 24.94 -16.64
N VAL A 223 0.38 25.76 -16.68
CA VAL A 223 0.78 26.65 -15.59
C VAL A 223 0.84 28.07 -16.13
N GLY A 224 0.08 28.98 -15.51
CA GLY A 224 0.08 30.39 -15.89
C GLY A 224 0.20 31.29 -14.67
N ALA A 225 1.07 32.29 -14.75
CA ALA A 225 1.21 33.32 -13.73
C ALA A 225 1.16 34.71 -14.38
N PRO A 226 0.60 35.74 -13.72
CA PRO A 226 0.58 37.10 -14.25
C PRO A 226 1.99 37.62 -14.57
N GLY A 227 2.20 38.15 -15.78
CA GLY A 227 3.50 38.66 -16.24
C GLY A 227 4.49 37.60 -16.75
N TYR A 228 4.04 36.34 -16.85
CA TYR A 228 4.82 35.23 -17.39
C TYR A 228 4.10 34.57 -18.56
N LYS A 229 4.87 33.93 -19.44
CA LYS A 229 4.33 33.07 -20.48
C LYS A 229 3.71 31.82 -19.86
N GLU A 230 2.62 31.38 -20.46
CA GLU A 230 1.96 30.14 -20.07
C GLU A 230 2.79 28.94 -20.52
N GLU A 231 3.07 28.03 -19.59
CA GLU A 231 3.82 26.80 -19.84
C GLU A 231 2.86 25.62 -19.94
N VAL A 232 3.01 24.81 -20.99
CA VAL A 232 2.19 23.61 -21.23
C VAL A 232 3.09 22.41 -21.34
N LEU A 233 2.96 21.47 -20.40
CA LEU A 233 3.80 20.27 -20.32
C LEU A 233 2.96 19.01 -20.44
N SER A 234 3.51 18.00 -21.12
CA SER A 234 2.95 16.65 -21.12
C SER A 234 3.70 15.80 -20.09
N ILE A 235 2.97 15.27 -19.10
CA ILE A 235 3.54 14.50 -17.99
C ILE A 235 2.99 13.08 -18.03
N ALA A 236 3.87 12.09 -17.99
CA ALA A 236 3.48 10.71 -17.76
C ALA A 236 3.23 10.49 -16.25
N VAL A 237 1.97 10.21 -15.89
CA VAL A 237 1.60 9.81 -14.53
C VAL A 237 1.65 8.29 -14.46
N GLU A 238 2.53 7.78 -13.61
CA GLU A 238 2.66 6.36 -13.32
C GLU A 238 1.88 5.99 -12.04
N ALA A 239 1.30 4.78 -12.03
CA ALA A 239 0.60 4.27 -10.86
C ALA A 239 1.53 4.15 -9.66
N GLY A 240 1.14 4.70 -8.51
CA GLY A 240 1.87 4.63 -7.26
C GLY A 240 3.16 5.44 -7.18
N LYS A 241 3.47 6.27 -8.19
CA LYS A 241 4.69 7.09 -8.19
C LYS A 241 4.38 8.57 -8.12
N ILE A 242 5.30 9.33 -7.51
CA ILE A 242 5.27 10.79 -7.51
C ILE A 242 6.31 11.30 -8.50
N SER A 243 5.85 11.85 -9.63
CA SER A 243 6.70 12.50 -10.62
C SER A 243 7.04 13.91 -10.18
N ARG A 244 8.34 14.24 -10.12
CA ARG A 244 8.80 15.61 -9.86
C ARG A 244 8.92 16.36 -11.18
N VAL A 245 8.26 17.51 -11.26
CA VAL A 245 8.28 18.37 -12.45
C VAL A 245 8.88 19.70 -12.06
N ALA A 246 10.09 19.96 -12.56
CA ALA A 246 10.74 21.25 -12.41
C ALA A 246 10.09 22.25 -13.37
N LEU A 247 9.67 23.39 -12.85
CA LEU A 247 9.03 24.47 -13.61
C LEU A 247 9.90 25.73 -13.55
N SER A 248 10.09 26.36 -14.70
CA SER A 248 10.72 27.67 -14.81
C SER A 248 9.88 28.52 -15.74
N LEU A 249 9.15 29.48 -15.18
CA LEU A 249 8.30 30.37 -15.96
C LEU A 249 9.15 31.47 -16.59
N VAL A 250 8.92 31.73 -17.87
CA VAL A 250 9.63 32.78 -18.61
C VAL A 250 8.83 34.08 -18.53
N PRO A 251 9.41 35.20 -18.04
CA PRO A 251 8.71 36.49 -18.01
C PRO A 251 8.25 36.93 -19.40
N ASP A 252 7.04 37.44 -19.50
CA ASP A 252 6.47 38.01 -20.72
C ASP A 252 6.64 39.54 -20.74
N ALA A 253 7.85 39.99 -20.38
CA ALA A 253 8.19 41.41 -20.39
C ALA A 253 8.63 41.85 -21.80
N PRO A 254 8.00 42.87 -22.40
CA PRO A 254 8.47 43.42 -23.67
C PRO A 254 9.85 44.07 -23.46
N ARG A 255 10.85 43.65 -24.25
CA ARG A 255 12.17 44.28 -24.26
C ARG A 255 12.12 45.55 -25.10
N LEU A 256 12.24 46.71 -24.45
CA LEU A 256 12.48 47.98 -25.12
C LEU A 256 13.99 48.16 -25.36
N ILE A 257 14.43 48.11 -26.62
CA ILE A 257 15.80 48.46 -26.99
C ILE A 257 15.77 49.89 -27.53
N VAL A 258 16.32 50.83 -26.76
CA VAL A 258 16.46 52.22 -27.19
C VAL A 258 17.81 52.39 -27.86
N TYR A 259 17.82 52.64 -29.16
CA TYR A 259 19.01 53.09 -29.88
C TYR A 259 19.16 54.60 -29.74
N ALA A 260 20.09 55.04 -28.90
CA ALA A 260 20.49 56.44 -28.86
C ALA A 260 21.59 56.69 -29.91
N PRO A 261 21.42 57.66 -30.84
CA PRO A 261 22.50 58.05 -31.73
C PRO A 261 23.65 58.68 -30.93
N GLN A 262 24.90 58.41 -31.34
CA GLN A 262 26.08 59.10 -30.81
C GLN A 262 25.98 60.59 -31.17
N GLY A 263 25.48 61.42 -30.24
CA GLY A 263 25.38 62.87 -30.47
C GLY A 263 24.39 63.64 -29.61
N ALA A 264 23.57 63.00 -28.78
CA ALA A 264 22.69 63.73 -27.86
C ALA A 264 23.47 64.18 -26.61
N SER A 265 24.10 65.35 -26.68
CA SER A 265 24.57 66.10 -25.50
C SER A 265 23.45 66.99 -24.96
N MET A 266 23.29 67.00 -23.63
CA MET A 266 22.38 67.84 -22.85
C MET A 266 22.55 69.33 -23.13
#